data_AF-A0AAV0ZL33-F1
#
_entry.id   AF-A0AAV0ZL33-F1
#
_cell.length_a   1.000
_cell.length_b   1.000
_cell.length_c   1.000
_cell.angle_alpha   90.00
_cell.angle_beta   90.00
_cell.angle_gamma   90.00
#
_symmetry.space_group_name_H-M   'P 1'
#
loop_
_entity.id
_entity.type
_entity.pdbx_description
1 polymer ?
#
loop_
_entity_poly.entity_id
_entity_poly.type
_entity_poly.pdbx_seq_one_letter_code
_entity_poly.pdbx_strand_id
1 'polypeptide(L)'
;MEVMRVQTLAINQLRELPPQFIRSDNERPENTKALDGVNVPIISLSQPHHILVAKITEAASDWGFFVIIDHGISSKLIQNLQDVGQKFFYLPQKEKEVYANDPSIGMFEGYGTKMTKNLEEKIEWLDYYFHLMSPPSRVNYEMWPKNPSSYREVTEEYNKEILRVTNNILERLSEGLALESNALKSCLGGLQVWKENNWVAVNYLQNALFVHIGDQLEVLSNGKYKSVLHRSLVNKERKRMSWAAFVSPPQEVMVGPLPMLVNDQNPPKYSTKAYAEYRYRKFNKIPQ
;
A
#
# COMPACT_ATOMS: atom_id res chain seq x y z
N MET A 1 20.26 -21.01 8.70
CA MET A 1 19.22 -21.11 9.75
C MET A 1 17.86 -21.16 9.08
N GLU A 2 16.89 -21.82 9.68
CA GLU A 2 15.50 -21.85 9.19
C GLU A 2 14.84 -20.47 9.39
N VAL A 3 13.99 -20.05 8.46
CA VAL A 3 13.34 -18.73 8.50
C VAL A 3 12.10 -18.81 9.40
N MET A 4 12.19 -18.27 10.62
CA MET A 4 11.04 -18.23 11.53
C MET A 4 9.93 -17.32 10.99
N ARG A 5 8.77 -17.93 10.69
CA ARG A 5 7.55 -17.25 10.24
C ARG A 5 6.69 -16.82 11.43
N VAL A 6 6.07 -15.64 11.34
CA VAL A 6 5.31 -15.04 12.46
C VAL A 6 4.07 -15.87 12.79
N GLN A 7 3.43 -16.48 11.80
CA GLN A 7 2.30 -17.40 11.99
C GLN A 7 2.69 -18.64 12.80
N THR A 8 3.88 -19.21 12.56
CA THR A 8 4.39 -20.35 13.34
C THR A 8 4.68 -19.95 14.78
N LEU A 9 5.33 -18.80 14.98
CA LEU A 9 5.59 -18.23 16.30
C LEU A 9 4.29 -17.97 17.10
N ALA A 10 3.26 -17.44 16.44
CA ALA A 10 1.96 -17.17 17.06
C ALA A 10 1.17 -18.45 17.40
N ILE A 11 1.25 -19.51 16.58
CA ILE A 11 0.59 -20.79 16.85
C ILE A 11 1.22 -21.51 18.05
N ASN A 12 2.53 -21.36 18.25
CA ASN A 12 3.28 -22.01 19.33
C ASN A 12 3.08 -21.37 20.73
N GLN A 13 2.09 -20.48 20.90
CA GLN A 13 1.68 -19.89 22.18
C GLN A 13 2.82 -19.26 22.99
N LEU A 14 3.58 -18.37 22.35
CA LEU A 14 4.59 -17.54 23.00
C LEU A 14 4.01 -16.78 24.22
N ARG A 15 4.71 -16.85 25.35
CA ARG A 15 4.39 -16.09 26.57
C ARG A 15 4.80 -14.62 26.47
N GLU A 16 5.89 -14.35 25.74
CA GLU A 16 6.50 -13.03 25.57
C GLU A 16 6.91 -12.84 24.11
N LEU A 17 6.95 -11.59 23.64
CA LEU A 17 7.40 -11.27 22.28
C LEU A 17 8.94 -11.27 22.22
N PRO A 18 9.57 -11.96 21.25
CA PRO A 18 11.02 -11.89 21.07
C PRO A 18 11.51 -10.44 20.84
N PRO A 19 12.68 -10.04 21.38
CA PRO A 19 13.12 -8.62 21.44
C PRO A 19 13.19 -7.88 20.10
N GLN A 20 13.35 -8.61 18.98
CA GLN A 20 13.35 -8.05 17.63
C GLN A 20 11.97 -7.53 17.17
N PHE A 21 10.87 -7.93 17.81
CA PHE A 21 9.53 -7.40 17.54
C PHE A 21 9.14 -6.23 18.46
N ILE A 22 9.82 -6.05 19.59
CA ILE A 22 9.52 -5.00 20.57
C ILE A 22 10.04 -3.66 20.04
N ARG A 23 9.13 -2.73 19.73
CA ARG A 23 9.43 -1.37 19.25
C ARG A 23 9.93 -0.45 20.37
N SER A 24 10.53 0.69 20.00
CA SER A 24 10.95 1.73 20.94
C SER A 24 9.76 2.31 21.71
N ASP A 25 9.98 2.84 22.92
CA ASP A 25 8.91 3.30 23.82
C ASP A 25 7.96 4.31 23.15
N ASN A 26 8.51 5.23 22.37
CA ASN A 26 7.80 6.28 21.62
C ASN A 26 7.14 5.79 20.32
N GLU A 27 7.31 4.52 19.93
CA GLU A 27 6.56 3.87 18.84
C GLU A 27 5.41 2.99 19.35
N ARG A 28 5.42 2.55 20.63
CA ARG A 28 4.49 1.51 21.09
C ARG A 28 3.04 2.00 21.15
N PRO A 29 2.03 1.16 20.81
CA PRO A 29 0.64 1.60 20.67
C PRO A 29 0.05 2.25 21.93
N GLU A 30 0.43 1.77 23.12
CA GLU A 30 0.01 2.30 24.41
C GLU A 30 0.44 3.76 24.65
N ASN A 31 1.60 4.15 24.12
CA ASN A 31 2.20 5.49 24.24
C ASN A 31 1.89 6.40 23.05
N THR A 32 1.21 5.87 22.03
CA THR A 32 0.96 6.54 20.73
C THR A 32 -0.47 6.34 20.27
N LYS A 33 -1.42 6.38 21.20
CA LYS A 33 -2.85 6.14 20.92
C LYS A 33 -3.33 7.06 19.79
N ALA A 34 -4.08 6.48 18.86
CA ALA A 34 -4.70 7.23 17.79
C ALA A 34 -5.85 8.09 18.33
N LEU A 35 -6.20 9.16 17.62
CA LEU A 35 -7.38 9.95 17.95
C LEU A 35 -8.67 9.22 17.54
N ASP A 36 -9.53 8.95 18.51
CA ASP A 36 -10.89 8.45 18.30
C ASP A 36 -11.81 9.55 17.77
N GLY A 37 -12.89 9.16 17.07
CA GLY A 37 -13.89 10.09 16.52
C GLY A 37 -13.46 10.90 15.28
N VAL A 38 -12.19 10.84 14.89
CA VAL A 38 -11.66 11.51 13.70
C VAL A 38 -12.05 10.74 12.43
N ASN A 39 -13.04 11.24 11.70
CA ASN A 39 -13.51 10.62 10.46
C ASN A 39 -12.61 10.98 9.26
N VAL A 40 -12.03 9.94 8.65
CA VAL A 40 -11.36 10.01 7.34
C VAL A 40 -12.38 10.32 6.24
N PRO A 41 -12.04 11.08 5.18
CA PRO A 41 -12.95 11.34 4.06
C PRO A 41 -13.44 10.05 3.39
N ILE A 42 -14.76 9.94 3.20
CA ILE A 42 -15.41 8.85 2.46
C ILE A 42 -15.99 9.42 1.17
N ILE A 43 -15.64 8.83 0.03
CA ILE A 43 -15.95 9.34 -1.31
C ILE A 43 -16.62 8.23 -2.14
N SER A 44 -17.82 8.51 -2.65
CA SER A 44 -18.53 7.62 -3.59
C SER A 44 -18.09 7.92 -5.02
N LEU A 45 -17.70 6.90 -5.80
CA LEU A 45 -17.41 7.09 -7.24
C LEU A 45 -18.68 7.31 -8.09
N SER A 46 -19.87 7.15 -7.51
CA SER A 46 -21.15 7.47 -8.16
C SER A 46 -21.57 8.95 -8.00
N GLN A 47 -20.72 9.79 -7.40
CA GLN A 47 -20.94 11.24 -7.33
C GLN A 47 -20.79 11.90 -8.72
N PRO A 48 -21.48 13.01 -9.00
CA PRO A 48 -21.27 13.80 -10.21
C PRO A 48 -19.80 14.21 -10.38
N HIS A 49 -19.28 14.12 -11.60
CA HIS A 49 -17.86 14.33 -11.95
C HIS A 49 -17.19 15.52 -11.23
N HIS A 50 -17.79 16.72 -11.26
CA HIS A 50 -17.21 17.91 -10.63
C HIS A 50 -17.14 17.81 -9.09
N ILE A 51 -18.13 17.18 -8.44
CA ILE A 51 -18.12 16.92 -7.00
C ILE A 51 -17.05 15.87 -6.65
N LEU A 52 -16.89 14.85 -7.51
CA LEU A 52 -15.93 13.78 -7.32
C LEU A 52 -14.48 14.31 -7.43
N VAL A 53 -14.18 15.14 -8.43
CA VAL A 53 -12.87 15.81 -8.57
C VAL A 53 -12.59 16.69 -7.34
N ALA A 54 -13.53 17.53 -6.92
CA ALA A 54 -13.35 18.41 -5.77
C ALA A 54 -13.02 17.62 -4.49
N LYS A 55 -13.84 16.61 -4.14
CA LYS A 55 -13.64 15.79 -2.93
C LYS A 55 -12.34 14.99 -2.95
N ILE A 56 -11.95 14.44 -4.11
CA ILE A 56 -10.67 13.73 -4.24
C ILE A 56 -9.48 14.70 -4.12
N THR A 57 -9.58 15.89 -4.70
CA THR A 57 -8.55 16.94 -4.58
C THR A 57 -8.37 17.38 -3.14
N GLU A 58 -9.47 17.67 -2.44
CA GLU A 58 -9.51 18.05 -1.02
C GLU A 58 -8.87 16.94 -0.14
N ALA A 59 -9.35 15.71 -0.25
CA ALA A 59 -8.84 14.60 0.56
C ALA A 59 -7.36 14.27 0.26
N ALA A 60 -6.93 14.30 -1.00
CA ALA A 60 -5.53 14.11 -1.37
C ALA A 60 -4.62 15.25 -0.89
N SER A 61 -5.13 16.49 -0.86
CA SER A 61 -4.38 17.66 -0.42
C SER A 61 -4.31 17.79 1.10
N ASP A 62 -5.38 17.46 1.83
CA ASP A 62 -5.46 17.67 3.28
C ASP A 62 -5.12 16.44 4.11
N TRP A 63 -5.46 15.24 3.64
CA TRP A 63 -5.28 13.99 4.37
C TRP A 63 -4.25 13.05 3.75
N GLY A 64 -3.98 13.16 2.45
CA GLY A 64 -3.17 12.17 1.72
C GLY A 64 -3.79 10.78 1.61
N PHE A 65 -5.05 10.63 2.06
CA PHE A 65 -5.73 9.34 2.21
C PHE A 65 -7.24 9.55 2.24
N PHE A 66 -7.99 8.63 1.65
CA PHE A 66 -9.45 8.60 1.69
C PHE A 66 -9.97 7.17 1.55
N VAL A 67 -11.23 6.98 1.92
CA VAL A 67 -11.97 5.74 1.66
C VAL A 67 -12.87 5.92 0.46
N ILE A 68 -12.87 4.96 -0.46
CA ILE A 68 -13.76 4.93 -1.61
C ILE A 68 -14.87 3.91 -1.39
N ILE A 69 -16.11 4.33 -1.65
CA ILE A 69 -17.29 3.48 -1.79
C ILE A 69 -17.85 3.56 -3.22
N ASP A 70 -18.81 2.70 -3.56
CA ASP A 70 -19.48 2.63 -4.87
C ASP A 70 -18.50 2.48 -6.06
N HIS A 71 -17.36 1.83 -5.83
CA HIS A 71 -16.27 1.65 -6.80
C HIS A 71 -16.59 0.67 -7.95
N GLY A 72 -17.77 0.06 -7.97
CA GLY A 72 -18.22 -0.88 -9.01
C GLY A 72 -17.62 -2.29 -8.94
N ILE A 73 -16.47 -2.49 -8.27
CA ILE A 73 -15.92 -3.84 -8.04
C ILE A 73 -16.93 -4.68 -7.26
N SER A 74 -17.30 -5.85 -7.81
CA SER A 74 -18.24 -6.77 -7.19
C SER A 74 -17.80 -7.20 -5.79
N SER A 75 -18.70 -7.08 -4.81
CA SER A 75 -18.50 -7.58 -3.45
C SER A 75 -18.22 -9.09 -3.41
N LYS A 76 -18.78 -9.86 -4.36
CA LYS A 76 -18.48 -11.29 -4.50
C LYS A 76 -17.07 -11.54 -5.03
N LEU A 77 -16.54 -10.68 -5.90
CA LEU A 77 -15.14 -10.75 -6.34
C LEU A 77 -14.17 -10.39 -5.20
N ILE A 78 -14.50 -9.37 -4.40
CA ILE A 78 -13.73 -9.00 -3.20
C ILE A 78 -13.74 -10.15 -2.17
N GLN A 79 -14.90 -10.77 -1.92
CA GLN A 79 -14.99 -11.95 -1.05
C GLN A 79 -14.18 -13.13 -1.60
N ASN A 80 -14.27 -13.41 -2.91
CA ASN A 80 -13.48 -14.48 -3.54
C ASN A 80 -11.97 -14.24 -3.37
N LEU A 81 -11.49 -12.99 -3.53
CA LEU A 81 -10.07 -12.63 -3.34
C LEU A 81 -9.63 -12.86 -1.88
N GLN A 82 -10.47 -12.46 -0.93
CA GLN A 82 -10.24 -12.71 0.50
C GLN A 82 -10.21 -14.22 0.80
N ASP A 83 -11.15 -14.98 0.25
CA ASP A 83 -11.24 -16.44 0.41
C ASP A 83 -9.99 -17.15 -0.13
N VAL A 84 -9.50 -16.81 -1.33
CA VAL A 84 -8.33 -17.49 -1.92
C VAL A 84 -7.03 -17.13 -1.20
N GLY A 85 -6.86 -15.86 -0.80
CA GLY A 85 -5.72 -15.44 0.02
C GLY A 85 -5.75 -16.08 1.40
N GLN A 86 -6.92 -16.13 2.06
CA GLN A 86 -7.06 -16.81 3.35
C GLN A 86 -6.74 -18.31 3.22
N LYS A 87 -7.28 -19.00 2.21
CA LYS A 87 -6.99 -20.42 1.96
C LYS A 87 -5.49 -20.67 1.82
N PHE A 88 -4.76 -19.85 1.06
CA PHE A 88 -3.30 -19.94 0.95
C PHE A 88 -2.59 -19.82 2.31
N PHE A 89 -2.90 -18.79 3.12
CA PHE A 89 -2.24 -18.61 4.43
C PHE A 89 -2.57 -19.73 5.44
N TYR A 90 -3.69 -20.43 5.26
CA TYR A 90 -4.08 -21.59 6.08
C TYR A 90 -3.48 -22.91 5.61
N LEU A 91 -2.72 -22.95 4.50
CA LEU A 91 -2.00 -24.14 4.07
C LEU A 91 -0.89 -24.56 5.07
N PRO A 92 -0.54 -25.86 5.12
CA PRO A 92 0.64 -26.35 5.83
C PRO A 92 1.90 -25.53 5.50
N GLN A 93 2.75 -25.31 6.50
CA GLN A 93 3.90 -24.41 6.33
C GLN A 93 4.79 -24.79 5.14
N LYS A 94 5.05 -26.10 4.98
CA LYS A 94 5.83 -26.67 3.87
C LYS A 94 5.27 -26.32 2.47
N GLU A 95 3.96 -26.17 2.31
CA GLU A 95 3.37 -25.74 1.02
C GLU A 95 3.60 -24.26 0.74
N LYS A 96 3.61 -23.41 1.77
CA LYS A 96 3.88 -21.97 1.63
C LYS A 96 5.36 -21.67 1.41
N GLU A 97 6.27 -22.45 2.03
CA GLU A 97 7.72 -22.33 1.81
C GLU A 97 8.16 -22.68 0.38
N VAL A 98 7.35 -23.40 -0.42
CA VAL A 98 7.61 -23.59 -1.88
C VAL A 98 7.67 -22.26 -2.62
N TYR A 99 6.98 -21.24 -2.09
CA TYR A 99 6.93 -19.89 -2.64
C TYR A 99 7.81 -18.91 -1.85
N ALA A 100 8.72 -19.37 -0.99
CA ALA A 100 9.53 -18.48 -0.15
C ALA A 100 10.32 -17.46 -1.00
N ASN A 101 10.28 -16.19 -0.60
CA ASN A 101 11.08 -15.15 -1.24
C ASN A 101 12.48 -15.05 -0.63
N ASP A 102 13.46 -14.58 -1.42
CA ASP A 102 14.82 -14.29 -0.96
C ASP A 102 15.31 -12.93 -1.48
N PRO A 103 15.05 -11.85 -0.73
CA PRO A 103 15.56 -10.51 -1.02
C PRO A 103 17.09 -10.37 -1.01
N SER A 104 17.87 -11.37 -0.57
CA SER A 104 19.33 -11.31 -0.59
C SER A 104 19.92 -11.58 -1.98
N ILE A 105 19.25 -12.42 -2.77
CA ILE A 105 19.57 -12.72 -4.18
C ILE A 105 18.66 -12.00 -5.19
N GLY A 106 17.80 -11.10 -4.71
CA GLY A 106 16.89 -10.29 -5.54
C GLY A 106 15.54 -10.94 -5.85
N MET A 107 15.21 -12.08 -5.25
CA MET A 107 13.89 -12.71 -5.36
C MET A 107 12.91 -12.04 -4.38
N PHE A 108 12.28 -10.95 -4.79
CA PHE A 108 11.36 -10.18 -3.93
C PHE A 108 9.92 -10.73 -3.91
N GLU A 109 9.46 -11.34 -5.01
CA GLU A 109 8.15 -12.01 -5.09
C GLU A 109 8.15 -13.33 -4.33
N GLY A 110 6.99 -13.70 -3.77
CA GLY A 110 6.76 -14.89 -2.96
C GLY A 110 6.28 -14.58 -1.52
N TYR A 111 6.38 -15.61 -0.68
CA TYR A 111 5.96 -15.64 0.72
C TYR A 111 7.11 -15.20 1.66
N GLY A 112 6.90 -14.08 2.36
CA GLY A 112 7.90 -13.41 3.20
C GLY A 112 7.46 -13.19 4.66
N THR A 113 8.42 -12.83 5.52
CA THR A 113 8.22 -12.51 6.96
C THR A 113 8.89 -11.18 7.38
N LYS A 114 9.83 -10.67 6.57
CA LYS A 114 10.56 -9.40 6.81
C LYS A 114 10.54 -8.55 5.55
N MET A 115 9.91 -7.37 5.59
CA MET A 115 9.77 -6.49 4.41
C MET A 115 10.94 -5.52 4.19
N THR A 116 11.77 -5.25 5.19
CA THR A 116 12.84 -4.24 5.11
C THR A 116 14.18 -4.66 5.73
N LYS A 117 15.26 -4.03 5.26
CA LYS A 117 16.54 -3.94 6.00
C LYS A 117 16.48 -2.82 7.04
N ASN A 118 15.77 -3.05 8.15
CA ASN A 118 15.83 -2.13 9.29
C ASN A 118 17.25 -2.18 9.92
N LEU A 119 17.92 -1.02 10.03
CA LEU A 119 19.27 -0.89 10.62
C LEU A 119 19.32 -1.28 12.11
N GLU A 120 18.20 -1.18 12.81
CA GLU A 120 18.06 -1.51 14.24
C GLU A 120 17.69 -2.99 14.47
N GLU A 121 17.84 -3.84 13.44
CA GLU A 121 17.49 -5.27 13.36
C GLU A 121 16.01 -5.62 13.57
N LYS A 122 15.20 -4.70 14.11
CA LYS A 122 13.76 -4.85 14.37
C LYS A 122 12.99 -5.35 13.15
N ILE A 123 11.96 -6.15 13.41
CA ILE A 123 11.09 -6.74 12.39
C ILE A 123 9.61 -6.52 12.74
N GLU A 124 8.77 -6.64 11.72
CA GLU A 124 7.33 -6.45 11.81
C GLU A 124 6.64 -7.77 12.22
N TRP A 125 5.55 -7.70 13.01
CA TRP A 125 4.77 -8.88 13.39
C TRP A 125 3.77 -9.24 12.28
N LEU A 126 4.28 -9.75 11.15
CA LEU A 126 3.49 -10.20 10.01
C LEU A 126 4.22 -11.28 9.20
N ASP A 127 3.46 -12.15 8.54
CA ASP A 127 3.91 -12.80 7.31
C ASP A 127 3.14 -12.16 6.14
N TYR A 128 3.71 -12.18 4.93
CA TYR A 128 3.13 -11.57 3.74
C TYR A 128 3.30 -12.46 2.50
N TYR A 129 2.54 -12.14 1.46
CA TYR A 129 2.78 -12.64 0.11
C TYR A 129 2.83 -11.43 -0.83
N PHE A 130 3.82 -11.38 -1.71
CA PHE A 130 3.99 -10.31 -2.68
C PHE A 130 4.18 -10.91 -4.08
N HIS A 131 3.43 -10.44 -5.07
CA HIS A 131 3.68 -10.77 -6.47
C HIS A 131 3.22 -9.60 -7.35
N LEU A 132 3.74 -9.54 -8.56
CA LEU A 132 3.31 -8.60 -9.59
C LEU A 132 2.02 -9.10 -10.24
N MET A 133 1.16 -8.14 -10.60
CA MET A 133 -0.08 -8.36 -11.38
C MET A 133 -0.10 -7.56 -12.69
N SER A 134 0.80 -6.60 -12.85
CA SER A 134 0.87 -5.70 -14.00
C SER A 134 2.28 -5.07 -14.10
N PRO A 135 2.80 -4.77 -15.31
CA PRO A 135 2.26 -5.15 -16.62
C PRO A 135 2.40 -6.67 -16.85
N PRO A 136 1.59 -7.29 -17.74
CA PRO A 136 1.65 -8.74 -18.00
C PRO A 136 3.04 -9.27 -18.37
N SER A 137 3.87 -8.46 -19.04
CA SER A 137 5.26 -8.78 -19.40
C SER A 137 6.24 -8.85 -18.21
N ARG A 138 5.80 -8.50 -17.00
CA ARG A 138 6.56 -8.63 -15.75
C ARG A 138 5.88 -9.56 -14.72
N VAL A 139 4.80 -10.27 -15.07
CA VAL A 139 4.10 -11.18 -14.15
C VAL A 139 4.75 -12.57 -14.15
N ASN A 140 5.26 -13.00 -12.99
CA ASN A 140 5.84 -14.33 -12.81
C ASN A 140 4.81 -15.33 -12.26
N TYR A 141 4.08 -16.01 -13.14
CA TYR A 141 3.04 -16.98 -12.76
C TYR A 141 3.55 -18.23 -12.02
N GLU A 142 4.85 -18.54 -12.05
CA GLU A 142 5.40 -19.62 -11.21
C GLU A 142 5.45 -19.22 -9.73
N MET A 143 5.57 -17.92 -9.44
CA MET A 143 5.49 -17.32 -8.10
C MET A 143 4.05 -16.94 -7.71
N TRP A 144 3.03 -17.49 -8.38
CA TRP A 144 1.63 -17.37 -7.97
C TRP A 144 1.16 -18.66 -7.28
N PRO A 145 0.41 -18.57 -6.15
CA PRO A 145 -0.13 -19.74 -5.48
C PRO A 145 -0.98 -20.64 -6.40
N LYS A 146 -0.58 -21.91 -6.49
CA LYS A 146 -1.31 -22.97 -7.21
C LYS A 146 -2.37 -23.67 -6.36
N ASN A 147 -2.39 -23.37 -5.05
CA ASN A 147 -3.38 -23.84 -4.07
C ASN A 147 -3.89 -22.62 -3.27
N PRO A 148 -5.21 -22.31 -3.25
CA PRO A 148 -6.28 -22.96 -4.02
C PRO A 148 -6.12 -22.73 -5.52
N SER A 149 -6.61 -23.66 -6.34
CA SER A 149 -6.49 -23.60 -7.81
C SER A 149 -7.13 -22.36 -8.44
N SER A 150 -8.19 -21.82 -7.82
CA SER A 150 -8.84 -20.58 -8.27
C SER A 150 -8.12 -19.29 -7.88
N TYR A 151 -6.98 -19.35 -7.15
CA TYR A 151 -6.24 -18.15 -6.75
C TYR A 151 -5.89 -17.27 -7.95
N ARG A 152 -5.37 -17.87 -9.04
CA ARG A 152 -4.95 -17.15 -10.24
C ARG A 152 -6.12 -16.44 -10.92
N GLU A 153 -7.18 -17.16 -11.25
CA GLU A 153 -8.37 -16.64 -11.93
C GLU A 153 -8.99 -15.45 -11.17
N VAL A 154 -9.20 -15.62 -9.86
CA VAL A 154 -9.78 -14.59 -9.00
C VAL A 154 -8.87 -13.36 -8.90
N THR A 155 -7.56 -13.56 -8.87
CA THR A 155 -6.58 -12.46 -8.76
C THR A 155 -6.38 -11.72 -10.10
N GLU A 156 -6.41 -12.43 -11.23
CA GLU A 156 -6.42 -11.82 -12.58
C GLU A 156 -7.71 -11.01 -12.81
N GLU A 157 -8.87 -11.49 -12.37
CA GLU A 157 -10.14 -10.76 -12.47
C GLU A 157 -10.16 -9.53 -11.56
N TYR A 158 -9.73 -9.65 -10.31
CA TYR A 158 -9.58 -8.52 -9.40
C TYR A 158 -8.58 -7.47 -9.92
N ASN A 159 -7.49 -7.90 -10.58
CA ASN A 159 -6.51 -7.01 -11.19
C ASN A 159 -7.13 -6.11 -12.28
N LYS A 160 -8.02 -6.64 -13.14
CA LYS A 160 -8.75 -5.82 -14.13
C LYS A 160 -9.56 -4.72 -13.45
N GLU A 161 -10.29 -5.09 -12.40
CA GLU A 161 -11.19 -4.20 -11.68
C GLU A 161 -10.48 -3.15 -10.82
N ILE A 162 -9.39 -3.50 -10.14
CA ILE A 162 -8.61 -2.53 -9.37
C ILE A 162 -7.84 -1.58 -10.31
N LEU A 163 -7.42 -2.02 -11.51
CA LEU A 163 -6.87 -1.14 -12.54
C LEU A 163 -7.95 -0.18 -13.08
N ARG A 164 -9.18 -0.64 -13.32
CA ARG A 164 -10.32 0.23 -13.71
C ARG A 164 -10.56 1.34 -12.68
N VAL A 165 -10.59 0.98 -11.39
CA VAL A 165 -10.76 1.95 -10.29
C VAL A 165 -9.56 2.89 -10.17
N THR A 166 -8.33 2.35 -10.24
CA THR A 166 -7.07 3.13 -10.21
C THR A 166 -7.05 4.21 -11.29
N ASN A 167 -7.41 3.86 -12.53
CA ASN A 167 -7.47 4.81 -13.65
C ASN A 167 -8.42 5.97 -13.34
N ASN A 168 -9.64 5.69 -12.88
CA ASN A 168 -10.63 6.71 -12.54
C ASN A 168 -10.09 7.70 -11.49
N ILE A 169 -9.45 7.18 -10.43
CA ILE A 169 -8.86 8.00 -9.35
C ILE A 169 -7.72 8.88 -9.88
N LEU A 170 -6.79 8.31 -10.66
CA LEU A 170 -5.65 9.07 -11.21
C LEU A 170 -6.12 10.14 -12.22
N GLU A 171 -7.22 9.90 -12.93
CA GLU A 171 -7.88 10.92 -13.76
C GLU A 171 -8.44 12.06 -12.91
N ARG A 172 -9.20 11.77 -11.84
CA ARG A 172 -9.75 12.81 -10.95
C ARG A 172 -8.65 13.59 -10.22
N LEU A 173 -7.55 12.92 -9.82
CA LEU A 173 -6.38 13.56 -9.23
C LEU A 173 -5.66 14.47 -10.25
N SER A 174 -5.61 14.10 -11.52
CA SER A 174 -4.99 14.93 -12.57
C SER A 174 -5.82 16.18 -12.86
N GLU A 175 -7.13 16.01 -13.02
CA GLU A 175 -8.11 17.11 -13.16
C GLU A 175 -8.08 18.04 -11.92
N GLY A 176 -7.91 17.47 -10.72
CA GLY A 176 -7.72 18.20 -9.46
C GLY A 176 -6.43 19.04 -9.38
N LEU A 177 -5.42 18.72 -10.19
CA LEU A 177 -4.23 19.54 -10.40
C LEU A 177 -4.38 20.52 -11.58
N ALA A 178 -5.58 20.61 -12.18
CA ALA A 178 -5.89 21.36 -13.41
C ALA A 178 -5.12 20.88 -14.65
N LEU A 179 -4.87 19.57 -14.74
CA LEU A 179 -4.13 18.92 -15.84
C LEU A 179 -5.05 18.07 -16.72
N GLU A 180 -4.54 17.62 -17.87
CA GLU A 180 -5.17 16.54 -18.64
C GLU A 180 -5.34 15.28 -17.78
N SER A 181 -6.47 14.58 -17.95
CA SER A 181 -6.86 13.43 -17.11
C SER A 181 -5.90 12.22 -17.19
N ASN A 182 -4.97 12.21 -18.13
CA ASN A 182 -3.94 11.18 -18.25
C ASN A 182 -2.65 11.47 -17.43
N ALA A 183 -2.46 12.68 -16.90
CA ALA A 183 -1.14 13.15 -16.44
C ALA A 183 -0.53 12.29 -15.32
N LEU A 184 -1.31 12.00 -14.27
CA LEU A 184 -0.87 11.20 -13.12
C LEU A 184 -1.03 9.68 -13.33
N LYS A 185 -1.64 9.24 -14.45
CA LYS A 185 -1.86 7.82 -14.77
C LYS A 185 -0.57 7.00 -14.87
N SER A 186 0.56 7.69 -15.01
CA SER A 186 1.91 7.13 -14.95
C SER A 186 2.34 6.67 -13.54
N CYS A 187 1.69 7.12 -12.44
CA CYS A 187 2.34 7.21 -11.12
C CYS A 187 1.45 7.07 -9.83
N LEU A 188 1.49 5.90 -9.15
CA LEU A 188 1.67 5.70 -7.66
C LEU A 188 0.53 5.62 -6.59
N GLY A 189 0.92 5.08 -5.40
CA GLY A 189 0.25 4.84 -4.08
C GLY A 189 1.32 4.35 -3.04
N GLY A 190 1.17 3.98 -1.75
CA GLY A 190 0.12 3.79 -0.70
C GLY A 190 0.83 3.50 0.69
N LEU A 191 0.27 3.30 1.92
CA LEU A 191 -1.09 3.42 2.49
C LEU A 191 -1.21 3.46 4.06
N GLN A 192 -2.14 4.28 4.62
CA GLN A 192 -2.46 4.71 6.04
C GLN A 192 -1.88 6.10 6.45
N VAL A 193 -2.29 6.67 7.61
CA VAL A 193 -2.26 8.15 7.86
C VAL A 193 -1.61 8.61 9.17
N TRP A 194 -0.75 9.62 9.03
CA TRP A 194 -0.30 10.55 10.06
C TRP A 194 -0.79 11.96 9.67
N LYS A 195 -1.56 12.61 10.54
CA LYS A 195 -2.15 13.94 10.28
C LYS A 195 -2.02 14.80 11.54
N GLU A 196 -1.63 16.06 11.37
CA GLU A 196 -1.59 17.07 12.46
C GLU A 196 -0.87 16.54 13.74
N ASN A 197 0.30 15.93 13.53
CA ASN A 197 1.13 15.29 14.56
C ASN A 197 0.48 14.14 15.35
N ASN A 198 -0.57 13.53 14.79
CA ASN A 198 -1.33 12.43 15.40
C ASN A 198 -1.47 11.24 14.44
N TRP A 199 -1.57 10.03 15.03
CA TRP A 199 -2.07 8.86 14.33
C TRP A 199 -3.60 8.91 14.26
N VAL A 200 -4.18 8.66 13.09
CA VAL A 200 -5.64 8.56 12.92
C VAL A 200 -6.05 7.10 12.76
N ALA A 201 -7.04 6.66 13.56
CA ALA A 201 -7.62 5.34 13.42
C ALA A 201 -8.56 5.31 12.20
N VAL A 202 -8.35 4.35 11.29
CA VAL A 202 -9.18 4.19 10.09
C VAL A 202 -10.14 3.02 10.31
N ASN A 203 -11.44 3.33 10.43
CA ASN A 203 -12.48 2.32 10.61
C ASN A 203 -12.58 1.41 9.38
N TYR A 204 -12.75 0.10 9.61
CA TYR A 204 -13.01 -0.86 8.54
C TYR A 204 -14.43 -0.67 7.99
N LEU A 205 -14.54 -0.39 6.69
CA LEU A 205 -15.82 -0.32 5.98
C LEU A 205 -15.89 -1.50 5.01
N GLN A 206 -16.99 -2.23 5.04
CA GLN A 206 -17.21 -3.38 4.17
C GLN A 206 -17.48 -2.91 2.73
N ASN A 207 -16.90 -3.61 1.74
CA ASN A 207 -16.97 -3.23 0.32
C ASN A 207 -16.49 -1.78 0.06
N ALA A 208 -15.37 -1.41 0.69
CA ALA A 208 -14.73 -0.13 0.51
C ALA A 208 -13.23 -0.30 0.21
N LEU A 209 -12.68 0.61 -0.59
CA LEU A 209 -11.26 0.65 -0.94
C LEU A 209 -10.58 1.81 -0.23
N PHE A 210 -9.58 1.51 0.59
CA PHE A 210 -8.69 2.53 1.13
C PHE A 210 -7.72 2.99 0.04
N VAL A 211 -7.54 4.30 -0.09
CA VAL A 211 -6.63 4.92 -1.07
C VAL A 211 -5.73 5.91 -0.37
N HIS A 212 -4.49 6.00 -0.83
CA HIS A 212 -3.44 6.85 -0.26
C HIS A 212 -2.48 7.32 -1.35
N ILE A 213 -2.00 8.53 -1.17
CA ILE A 213 -1.09 9.25 -2.05
C ILE A 213 0.35 8.84 -1.72
N GLY A 214 1.01 8.12 -2.62
CA GLY A 214 2.44 7.80 -2.47
C GLY A 214 3.34 9.04 -2.56
N ASP A 215 4.56 8.96 -2.03
CA ASP A 215 5.57 10.06 -2.00
C ASP A 215 5.76 10.75 -3.35
N GLN A 216 5.56 9.99 -4.41
CA GLN A 216 5.86 10.36 -5.77
C GLN A 216 4.69 11.13 -6.41
N LEU A 217 3.45 10.91 -5.96
CA LEU A 217 2.33 11.81 -6.25
C LEU A 217 2.48 13.15 -5.51
N GLU A 218 3.01 13.12 -4.28
CA GLU A 218 3.41 14.34 -3.56
C GLU A 218 4.52 15.09 -4.33
N VAL A 219 5.59 14.41 -4.76
CA VAL A 219 6.66 14.99 -5.58
C VAL A 219 6.13 15.57 -6.90
N LEU A 220 5.35 14.80 -7.67
CA LEU A 220 4.78 15.23 -8.96
C LEU A 220 3.87 16.45 -8.82
N SER A 221 3.03 16.47 -7.78
CA SER A 221 2.12 17.58 -7.47
C SER A 221 2.81 18.79 -6.83
N ASN A 222 4.15 18.79 -6.75
CA ASN A 222 4.97 19.79 -6.06
C ASN A 222 4.49 20.06 -4.62
N GLY A 223 4.09 19.00 -3.90
CA GLY A 223 3.61 19.04 -2.53
C GLY A 223 2.18 19.51 -2.34
N LYS A 224 1.35 19.55 -3.40
CA LYS A 224 -0.09 19.83 -3.27
C LYS A 224 -0.86 18.63 -2.70
N TYR A 225 -0.55 17.41 -3.13
CA TYR A 225 -1.03 16.18 -2.50
C TYR A 225 0.00 15.67 -1.49
N LYS A 226 -0.44 15.08 -0.36
CA LYS A 226 0.42 14.71 0.77
C LYS A 226 0.69 13.21 0.85
N SER A 227 1.94 12.79 0.99
CA SER A 227 2.30 11.41 1.37
C SER A 227 2.41 11.29 2.87
N VAL A 228 1.46 10.58 3.47
CA VAL A 228 1.32 10.49 4.93
C VAL A 228 1.88 9.17 5.48
N LEU A 229 2.53 9.24 6.64
CA LEU A 229 3.14 8.07 7.30
C LEU A 229 2.07 7.06 7.74
N HIS A 230 2.44 5.79 7.81
CA HIS A 230 1.51 4.69 8.08
C HIS A 230 2.04 3.63 9.05
N ARG A 231 1.13 3.03 9.81
CA ARG A 231 1.38 1.79 10.58
C ARG A 231 0.11 0.98 10.82
N SER A 232 0.21 -0.34 10.72
CA SER A 232 -0.84 -1.26 11.13
C SER A 232 -0.59 -1.78 12.54
N LEU A 233 -1.65 -1.88 13.35
CA LEU A 233 -1.60 -2.47 14.68
C LEU A 233 -1.95 -3.96 14.64
N VAL A 234 -1.37 -4.72 15.56
CA VAL A 234 -1.67 -6.14 15.79
C VAL A 234 -2.49 -6.32 17.07
N ASN A 235 -3.19 -7.45 17.18
CA ASN A 235 -4.10 -7.74 18.28
C ASN A 235 -3.94 -9.19 18.75
N LYS A 236 -4.05 -9.43 20.07
CA LYS A 236 -3.83 -10.74 20.71
C LYS A 236 -4.98 -11.74 20.52
N GLU A 237 -6.19 -11.26 20.22
CA GLU A 237 -7.43 -12.05 20.12
C GLU A 237 -7.80 -12.35 18.66
N ARG A 238 -7.45 -11.47 17.72
CA ARG A 238 -7.88 -11.54 16.32
C ARG A 238 -6.73 -11.35 15.35
N LYS A 239 -6.59 -12.32 14.44
CA LYS A 239 -5.74 -12.21 13.23
C LYS A 239 -6.33 -11.15 12.30
N ARG A 240 -5.48 -10.36 11.64
CA ARG A 240 -5.86 -9.39 10.60
C ARG A 240 -5.19 -9.77 9.28
N MET A 241 -5.94 -9.74 8.18
CA MET A 241 -5.41 -9.84 6.83
C MET A 241 -5.80 -8.59 6.04
N SER A 242 -5.00 -8.20 5.06
CA SER A 242 -5.28 -7.06 4.18
C SER A 242 -4.58 -7.22 2.84
N TRP A 243 -5.30 -6.91 1.76
CA TRP A 243 -4.81 -6.98 0.38
C TRP A 243 -4.48 -5.56 -0.08
N ALA A 244 -3.21 -5.28 -0.35
CA ALA A 244 -2.74 -3.96 -0.78
C ALA A 244 -2.26 -4.03 -2.23
N ALA A 245 -2.89 -3.24 -3.11
CA ALA A 245 -2.45 -3.07 -4.49
C ALA A 245 -1.56 -1.81 -4.57
N PHE A 246 -0.28 -1.99 -4.87
CA PHE A 246 0.67 -0.89 -5.02
C PHE A 246 0.79 -0.49 -6.49
N VAL A 247 0.40 0.74 -6.81
CA VAL A 247 0.69 1.36 -8.10
C VAL A 247 2.12 1.92 -8.03
N SER A 248 2.88 1.83 -9.12
CA SER A 248 4.27 2.32 -9.20
C SER A 248 4.69 2.51 -10.66
N PRO A 249 5.63 3.42 -10.98
CA PRO A 249 6.14 3.58 -12.33
C PRO A 249 7.12 2.44 -12.66
N PRO A 250 7.50 2.32 -13.94
CA PRO A 250 8.78 1.73 -14.32
C PRO A 250 9.93 2.33 -13.50
N GLN A 251 10.94 1.53 -13.17
CA GLN A 251 12.08 1.97 -12.33
C GLN A 251 12.91 3.08 -13.00
N GLU A 252 12.77 3.17 -14.32
CA GLU A 252 13.50 4.00 -15.27
C GLU A 252 12.85 5.39 -15.42
N VAL A 253 11.63 5.61 -14.90
CA VAL A 253 10.93 6.91 -14.97
C VAL A 253 11.55 7.92 -14.02
N MET A 254 11.80 9.13 -14.53
CA MET A 254 12.21 10.29 -13.74
C MET A 254 10.99 10.87 -13.00
N VAL A 255 11.06 10.89 -11.67
CA VAL A 255 10.05 11.44 -10.77
C VAL A 255 10.57 12.76 -10.20
N GLY A 256 9.81 13.84 -10.40
CA GLY A 256 10.10 15.19 -9.95
C GLY A 256 8.84 16.07 -10.08
N PRO A 257 8.85 17.33 -9.61
CA PRO A 257 7.73 18.25 -9.79
C PRO A 257 7.34 18.40 -11.26
N LEU A 258 6.04 18.25 -11.57
CA LEU A 258 5.54 18.46 -12.94
C LEU A 258 5.78 19.93 -13.34
N PRO A 259 6.40 20.24 -14.50
CA PRO A 259 6.78 21.61 -14.86
C PRO A 259 5.61 22.60 -14.85
N MET A 260 4.42 22.14 -15.27
CA MET A 260 3.15 22.87 -15.25
C MET A 260 2.64 23.25 -13.84
N LEU A 261 3.23 22.72 -12.77
CA LEU A 261 2.93 23.02 -11.36
C LEU A 261 4.06 23.79 -10.67
N VAL A 262 5.06 24.26 -11.43
CA VAL A 262 6.21 25.02 -10.94
C VAL A 262 6.24 26.40 -11.59
N ASN A 263 6.39 27.44 -10.78
CA ASN A 263 6.55 28.84 -11.20
C ASN A 263 7.23 29.64 -10.08
N ASP A 264 7.45 30.95 -10.29
CA ASP A 264 8.13 31.82 -9.32
C ASP A 264 7.42 31.90 -7.95
N GLN A 265 6.09 31.67 -7.92
CA GLN A 265 5.28 31.67 -6.70
C GLN A 265 5.18 30.27 -6.04
N ASN A 266 5.47 29.21 -6.78
CA ASN A 266 5.50 27.82 -6.31
C ASN A 266 6.76 27.10 -6.86
N PRO A 267 7.97 27.44 -6.39
CA PRO A 267 9.23 26.84 -6.86
C PRO A 267 9.28 25.32 -6.60
N PRO A 268 10.19 24.58 -7.26
CA PRO A 268 10.25 23.13 -7.14
C PRO A 268 10.76 22.72 -5.74
N LYS A 269 9.94 22.01 -4.98
CA LYS A 269 10.22 21.58 -3.59
C LYS A 269 10.98 20.25 -3.51
N TYR A 270 11.11 19.55 -4.63
CA TYR A 270 11.67 18.20 -4.72
C TYR A 270 12.64 18.08 -5.91
N SER A 271 13.69 17.28 -5.74
CA SER A 271 14.71 17.01 -6.76
C SER A 271 14.30 15.85 -7.69
N THR A 272 14.33 16.09 -9.00
CA THR A 272 13.98 15.11 -10.03
C THR A 272 15.01 13.99 -10.13
N LYS A 273 14.58 12.72 -10.01
CA LYS A 273 15.45 11.53 -10.02
C LYS A 273 14.74 10.28 -10.54
N ALA A 274 15.48 9.25 -10.94
CA ALA A 274 14.89 7.99 -11.38
C ALA A 274 14.16 7.27 -10.23
N TYR A 275 13.04 6.58 -10.50
CA TYR A 275 12.30 5.86 -9.46
C TYR A 275 13.14 4.75 -8.80
N ALA A 276 14.04 4.10 -9.54
CA ALA A 276 15.07 3.20 -9.00
C ALA A 276 15.90 3.86 -7.89
N GLU A 277 16.40 5.07 -8.17
CA GLU A 277 17.24 5.85 -7.25
C GLU A 277 16.44 6.30 -6.03
N TYR A 278 15.21 6.80 -6.23
CA TYR A 278 14.31 7.17 -5.15
C TYR A 278 14.09 5.99 -4.19
N ARG A 279 13.73 4.81 -4.73
CA ARG A 279 13.53 3.59 -3.94
C ARG A 279 14.80 3.17 -3.22
N TYR A 280 15.93 3.14 -3.92
CA TYR A 280 17.23 2.78 -3.32
C TYR A 280 17.56 3.72 -2.14
N ARG A 281 17.41 5.04 -2.32
CA ARG A 281 17.69 6.01 -1.26
C ARG A 281 16.72 5.84 -0.07
N LYS A 282 15.41 5.66 -0.32
CA LYS A 282 14.40 5.42 0.74
C LYS A 282 14.66 4.13 1.52
N PHE A 283 14.99 3.02 0.85
CA PHE A 283 15.27 1.75 1.54
C PHE A 283 16.59 1.73 2.32
N ASN A 284 17.58 2.54 1.94
CA ASN A 284 18.86 2.64 2.64
C ASN A 284 18.92 3.85 3.62
N LYS A 285 17.79 4.48 3.95
CA LYS A 285 17.67 5.70 4.78
C LYS A 285 18.58 6.87 4.32
N ILE A 286 18.92 6.94 3.03
CA ILE A 286 19.65 8.07 2.43
C ILE A 286 18.65 9.23 2.23
N PRO A 287 19.04 10.50 2.48
CA PRO A 287 18.20 11.67 2.14
C PRO A 287 17.74 11.63 0.68
N GLN A 288 16.63 12.30 0.35
CA GLN A 288 16.11 12.40 -1.01
C GLN A 288 16.68 13.59 -1.79
#